data_AF-W6VX64-F1
#
_entry.id   AF-W6VX64-F1
#
_cell.length_a   1.000
_cell.length_b   1.000
_cell.length_c   1.000
_cell.angle_alpha   90.00
_cell.angle_beta   90.00
_cell.angle_gamma   90.00
#
_symmetry.space_group_name_H-M   'P 1'
#
loop_
_entity.id
_entity.type
_entity.pdbx_description
1 polymer ?
#
loop_
_entity_poly.entity_id
_entity_poly.type
_entity_poly.pdbx_seq_one_letter_code
_entity_poly.pdbx_strand_id
1 'polypeptide(L)'
;MSKPIYGMHSSGDMLLATSSTAISLGNAIVIAMTEKLLDKGVLSKPEAQGLVLEIVELVRQGTDNPKSLHVADMLCHDLEEFAAGLKE
;
A
#
# COMPACT_ATOMS: atom_id res chain seq x y z
N MET A 1 2.12 38.44 -30.47
CA MET A 1 1.48 38.07 -29.19
C MET A 1 1.14 36.58 -29.26
N SER A 2 1.99 35.73 -28.70
CA SER A 2 1.84 34.27 -28.75
C SER A 2 0.99 33.82 -27.56
N LYS A 3 -0.06 33.02 -27.84
CA LYS A 3 -0.96 32.45 -26.82
C LYS A 3 -0.22 31.41 -25.97
N PRO A 4 -0.54 31.27 -24.66
CA PRO A 4 0.06 30.24 -23.82
C PRO A 4 -0.52 28.85 -24.18
N ILE A 5 0.35 27.86 -24.31
CA ILE A 5 -0.02 26.45 -24.47
C ILE A 5 -0.50 25.96 -23.10
N TYR A 6 -1.81 25.75 -22.95
CA TYR A 6 -2.38 25.10 -21.77
C TYR A 6 -2.05 23.61 -21.78
N GLY A 7 -1.24 23.20 -20.80
CA GLY A 7 -1.24 21.90 -20.12
C GLY A 7 -1.47 20.64 -20.94
N MET A 8 -0.39 20.07 -21.49
CA MET A 8 -0.29 18.61 -21.58
C MET A 8 0.14 18.09 -20.20
N HIS A 9 -0.81 17.93 -19.27
CA HIS A 9 -0.58 16.99 -18.17
C HIS A 9 -0.56 15.59 -18.81
N SER A 10 0.62 14.97 -18.78
CA SER A 10 0.88 13.67 -19.38
C SER A 10 -0.05 12.64 -18.77
N SER A 11 -0.70 11.80 -19.59
CA SER A 11 -1.52 10.67 -19.12
C SER A 11 -0.75 9.74 -18.16
N GLY A 12 0.60 9.77 -18.18
CA GLY A 12 1.45 9.09 -17.22
C GLY A 12 1.36 9.63 -15.79
N ASP A 13 1.25 10.96 -15.62
CA ASP A 13 1.19 11.59 -14.28
C ASP A 13 -0.15 11.28 -13.59
N MET A 14 -1.24 11.25 -14.36
CA MET A 14 -2.56 10.88 -13.85
C MET A 14 -2.65 9.41 -13.44
N LEU A 15 -2.00 8.51 -14.20
CA LEU A 15 -1.91 7.08 -13.86
C LEU A 15 -1.12 6.85 -12.56
N LEU A 16 -0.01 7.58 -12.37
CA LEU A 16 0.80 7.50 -11.15
C LEU A 16 0.05 8.05 -9.93
N ALA A 17 -0.64 9.19 -10.05
CA ALA A 17 -1.42 9.77 -8.96
C ALA A 17 -2.60 8.86 -8.53
N THR A 18 -3.28 8.25 -9.50
CA THR A 18 -4.38 7.31 -9.23
C THR A 18 -3.86 6.04 -8.56
N SER A 19 -2.72 5.52 -9.02
CA SER A 19 -2.08 4.34 -8.43
C SER A 19 -1.61 4.61 -7.00
N SER A 20 -0.99 5.77 -6.74
CA SER A 20 -0.58 6.19 -5.39
C SER A 20 -1.77 6.27 -4.43
N THR A 21 -2.89 6.86 -4.87
CA THR A 21 -4.10 6.94 -4.04
C THR A 21 -4.66 5.55 -3.70
N ALA A 22 -4.69 4.65 -4.68
CA ALA A 22 -5.17 3.27 -4.47
C ALA A 22 -4.26 2.49 -3.50
N ILE A 23 -2.94 2.65 -3.60
CA ILE A 23 -1.96 2.04 -2.69
C ILE A 23 -2.17 2.55 -1.27
N SER A 24 -2.19 3.86 -1.06
CA SER A 24 -2.37 4.46 0.26
C SER A 24 -3.69 4.05 0.91
N LEU A 25 -4.77 3.95 0.11
CA LEU A 25 -6.05 3.44 0.60
C LEU A 25 -5.97 1.96 1.00
N GLY A 26 -5.30 1.13 0.19
CA GLY A 26 -5.07 -0.29 0.51
C GLY A 26 -4.34 -0.46 1.84
N ASN A 27 -3.26 0.27 2.05
CA ASN A 27 -2.49 0.27 3.31
C ASN A 27 -3.34 0.72 4.49
N ALA A 28 -4.07 1.83 4.36
CA ALA A 28 -4.94 2.33 5.42
C ALA A 28 -6.01 1.31 5.82
N ILE A 29 -6.59 0.57 4.87
CA ILE A 29 -7.60 -0.47 5.17
C ILE A 29 -6.97 -1.62 5.95
N VAL A 30 -5.82 -2.14 5.51
CA VAL A 30 -5.14 -3.26 6.17
C VAL A 30 -4.74 -2.88 7.60
N ILE A 31 -4.15 -1.70 7.78
CA ILE A 31 -3.74 -1.19 9.09
C ILE A 31 -4.96 -1.03 10.00
N ALA A 32 -5.99 -0.29 9.56
CA ALA A 32 -7.17 -0.03 10.38
C ALA A 32 -7.92 -1.31 10.77
N MET A 33 -7.99 -2.30 9.88
CA MET A 33 -8.58 -3.60 10.19
C MET A 33 -7.74 -4.37 11.21
N THR A 34 -6.41 -4.32 11.08
CA THR A 34 -5.50 -5.02 12.00
C THR A 34 -5.58 -4.43 13.41
N GLU A 35 -5.53 -3.10 13.53
CA GLU A 35 -5.72 -2.39 14.81
C GLU A 35 -7.06 -2.73 15.45
N LYS A 36 -8.15 -2.72 14.66
CA LYS A 36 -9.48 -3.08 15.16
C LYS A 36 -9.58 -4.53 15.65
N LEU A 37 -8.85 -5.46 15.04
CA LEU A 37 -8.81 -6.86 15.47
C LEU A 37 -7.97 -7.03 16.74
N LEU A 38 -6.88 -6.27 16.89
CA LEU A 38 -6.07 -6.19 18.10
C LEU A 38 -6.88 -5.60 19.27
N ASP A 39 -7.58 -4.48 19.06
CA ASP A 39 -8.41 -3.82 20.07
C ASP A 39 -9.53 -4.73 20.61
N LYS A 40 -10.07 -5.57 19.73
CA LYS A 40 -11.10 -6.56 20.10
C LYS A 40 -10.53 -7.82 20.74
N GLY A 41 -9.21 -7.96 20.81
CA GLY A 41 -8.53 -9.17 21.27
C GLY A 41 -8.79 -10.39 20.38
N VAL A 42 -9.17 -10.18 19.11
CA VAL A 42 -9.38 -11.26 18.14
C VAL A 42 -8.03 -11.81 17.67
N LEU A 43 -7.05 -10.92 17.52
CA LEU A 43 -5.66 -11.27 17.23
C LEU A 43 -4.78 -10.79 18.38
N SER A 44 -3.75 -11.57 18.70
CA SER A 44 -2.59 -11.10 19.45
C SER A 44 -1.63 -10.31 18.55
N LYS A 45 -0.72 -9.52 19.14
CA LYS A 45 0.31 -8.80 18.39
C LYS A 45 1.13 -9.70 17.45
N PRO A 46 1.61 -10.89 17.86
CA PRO A 46 2.33 -11.80 16.95
C PRO A 46 1.46 -12.32 15.80
N GLU A 47 0.18 -12.62 16.05
CA GLU A 47 -0.74 -13.09 14.99
C GLU A 47 -1.05 -11.97 14.00
N ALA A 48 -1.27 -10.74 14.47
CA ALA A 48 -1.45 -9.56 13.64
C ALA A 48 -0.21 -9.28 12.78
N GLN A 49 0.98 -9.38 13.38
CA GLN A 49 2.23 -9.25 12.65
C GLN A 49 2.36 -10.31 11.54
N GLY A 50 2.05 -11.57 11.85
CA GLY A 50 2.07 -12.66 10.87
C GLY A 50 1.10 -12.41 9.70
N LEU A 51 -0.13 -12.00 10.01
CA LEU A 51 -1.16 -11.69 9.01
C LEU A 51 -0.72 -10.57 8.06
N VAL A 52 -0.16 -9.48 8.59
CA VAL A 52 0.29 -8.35 7.77
C VAL A 52 1.43 -8.76 6.84
N LEU A 53 2.38 -9.57 7.33
CA LEU A 53 3.49 -10.07 6.51
C LEU A 53 3.02 -11.06 5.44
N GLU A 54 2.00 -11.88 5.73
CA GLU A 54 1.39 -12.76 4.73
C GLU A 54 0.70 -11.96 3.62
N ILE A 55 0.02 -10.85 3.95
CA ILE A 55 -0.56 -9.94 2.95
C ILE A 55 0.54 -9.35 2.06
N VAL A 56 1.67 -8.93 2.62
CA VAL A 56 2.83 -8.44 1.87
C VAL A 56 3.34 -9.50 0.89
N GLU A 57 3.46 -10.75 1.33
CA GLU A 57 3.92 -11.83 0.49
C GLU A 57 2.93 -12.12 -0.65
N LEU A 58 1.62 -12.15 -0.37
CA LEU A 58 0.58 -12.33 -1.38
C LEU A 58 0.58 -11.22 -2.44
N VAL A 59 0.79 -9.96 -2.02
CA VAL A 59 0.88 -8.83 -2.95
C VAL A 59 2.10 -8.96 -3.86
N ARG A 60 3.26 -9.34 -3.30
CA ARG A 60 4.49 -9.57 -4.08
C ARG A 60 4.32 -10.72 -5.07
N GLN A 61 3.73 -11.83 -4.65
CA GLN A 61 3.50 -13.01 -5.50
C GLN A 61 2.43 -12.77 -6.58
N GLY A 62 1.39 -12.00 -6.25
CA GLY A 62 0.30 -11.67 -7.17
C GLY A 62 0.65 -10.61 -8.23
N THR A 63 1.83 -9.98 -8.11
CA THR A 63 2.27 -8.93 -9.01
C THR A 63 3.34 -9.47 -9.97
N ASP A 64 2.93 -9.83 -11.19
CA ASP A 64 3.80 -10.40 -12.24
C ASP A 64 4.24 -9.37 -13.30
N ASN A 65 3.64 -8.18 -13.30
CA ASN A 65 3.96 -7.10 -14.22
C ASN A 65 5.10 -6.20 -13.68
N PRO A 66 6.22 -6.02 -14.40
CA PRO A 66 7.35 -5.20 -13.96
C PRO A 66 7.00 -3.75 -13.61
N LYS A 67 5.99 -3.15 -14.26
CA LYS A 67 5.53 -1.79 -13.93
C LYS A 67 4.71 -1.74 -12.65
N SER A 68 4.04 -2.84 -12.33
CA SER A 68 3.26 -3.01 -11.10
C SER A 68 4.13 -3.42 -9.91
N LEU A 69 5.31 -4.01 -10.14
CA LEU A 69 6.25 -4.37 -9.07
C LEU A 69 6.65 -3.18 -8.21
N HIS A 70 6.99 -2.04 -8.82
CA HIS A 70 7.34 -0.84 -8.05
C HIS A 70 6.17 -0.32 -7.20
N VAL A 71 4.95 -0.44 -7.71
CA VAL A 71 3.71 -0.08 -7.01
C VAL A 71 3.43 -1.05 -5.86
N ALA A 72 3.63 -2.35 -6.08
CA ALA A 72 3.51 -3.38 -5.05
C ALA A 72 4.58 -3.22 -3.96
N ASP A 73 5.81 -2.87 -4.32
CA ASP A 73 6.89 -2.63 -3.36
C ASP A 73 6.58 -1.45 -2.44
N MET A 74 6.03 -0.35 -2.98
CA MET A 74 5.55 0.77 -2.16
C MET A 74 4.44 0.35 -1.19
N LEU A 75 3.47 -0.45 -1.66
CA LEU A 75 2.42 -1.00 -0.79
C LEU A 75 3.03 -1.84 0.34
N CYS A 76 3.98 -2.72 0.00
CA CYS A 76 4.59 -3.63 0.95
C CYS A 76 5.43 -2.92 2.01
N HIS A 77 6.10 -1.82 1.65
CA HIS A 77 6.97 -1.09 2.57
C HIS A 77 6.22 -0.54 3.79
N ASP A 78 5.09 0.15 3.59
CA ASP A 78 4.31 0.70 4.70
C ASP A 78 3.76 -0.40 5.63
N LEU A 79 3.37 -1.54 5.04
CA LEU A 79 2.87 -2.69 5.80
C LEU A 79 3.99 -3.39 6.59
N GLU A 80 5.20 -3.47 6.03
CA GLU A 80 6.38 -3.99 6.73
C GLU A 80 6.77 -3.09 7.91
N GLU A 81 6.70 -1.76 7.76
CA GLU A 81 6.94 -0.81 8.84
C GLU A 81 5.89 -0.94 9.95
N PHE A 82 4.61 -1.01 9.57
CA PHE A 82 3.53 -1.26 10.52
C PHE A 82 3.73 -2.59 11.28
N ALA A 83 4.05 -3.68 10.58
CA ALA A 83 4.31 -4.97 11.20
C ALA A 83 5.53 -4.93 12.14
N ALA A 84 6.56 -4.14 11.83
CA ALA A 84 7.71 -3.96 12.71
C ALA A 84 7.30 -3.27 14.03
N GLY A 85 6.41 -2.28 13.97
CA GLY A 85 5.86 -1.59 15.16
C GLY A 85 5.01 -2.48 16.07
N LEU A 86 4.50 -3.62 15.57
CA LEU A 86 3.74 -4.59 16.38
C LEU A 86 4.65 -5.48 17.27
N LYS A 87 5.98 -5.46 17.07
CA LYS A 87 6.94 -6.26 17.86
C LYS A 87 7.25 -5.67 19.24
N GLU A 88 7.00 -4.39 19.43
CA GLU A 88 7.17 -3.65 20.69
C GLU A 88 5.87 -3.66 21.53
#